data_AF-A0AAW4KSD2-F1
#
_entry.id   AF-A0AAW4KSD2-F1
#
_cell.length_a   1.000
_cell.length_b   1.000
_cell.length_c   1.000
_cell.angle_alpha   90.00
_cell.angle_beta   90.00
_cell.angle_gamma   90.00
#
_symmetry.space_group_name_H-M   'P 1'
#
loop_
_entity.id
_entity.type
_entity.pdbx_description
1 polymer ?
#
loop_
_entity_poly.entity_id
_entity_poly.type
_entity_poly.pdbx_seq_one_letter_code
_entity_poly.pdbx_strand_id
1 'polypeptide(L)'
;MSHLDYKLLIFDWDGTLANSIGRIVESMHMASTRSGFDLCTDLAVKGIIGLGLPEAIRTLYPAISDAELVAFREHYADHYIALE
;
A
#
# COMPACT_ATOMS: atom_id res chain seq x y z
N MET A 1 18.78 19.25 -31.03
CA MET A 1 18.20 18.66 -29.80
C MET A 1 16.89 19.35 -29.54
N SER A 2 15.76 18.68 -29.76
CA SER A 2 14.44 19.24 -29.48
C SER A 2 14.27 19.42 -27.97
N HIS A 3 14.01 20.66 -27.54
CA HIS A 3 13.55 20.94 -26.18
C HIS A 3 12.24 20.19 -25.96
N LEU A 4 12.14 19.43 -24.87
CA LEU A 4 10.87 18.88 -24.44
C LEU A 4 10.11 19.99 -23.71
N ASP A 5 9.23 20.69 -24.43
CA ASP A 5 8.34 21.71 -23.85
C ASP A 5 7.18 21.05 -23.10
N TYR A 6 7.49 20.39 -21.97
CA TYR A 6 6.46 19.88 -21.08
C TYR A 6 5.86 21.05 -20.28
N LYS A 7 4.55 21.29 -20.47
CA LYS A 7 3.80 22.30 -19.71
C LYS A 7 3.34 21.80 -18.34
N LEU A 8 3.28 20.49 -18.13
CA LEU A 8 2.92 19.83 -16.87
C LEU A 8 3.46 18.40 -16.86
N LEU A 9 4.02 17.98 -15.73
CA LEU A 9 4.40 16.61 -15.44
C LEU A 9 3.73 16.20 -14.13
N ILE A 10 3.09 15.03 -14.13
CA ILE A 10 2.49 14.42 -12.94
C ILE A 10 3.25 13.12 -12.70
N PHE A 11 3.70 12.96 -11.46
CA PHE A 11 4.38 11.74 -11.01
C PHE A 11 3.52 11.07 -9.97
N ASP A 12 3.46 9.75 -10.04
CA ASP A 12 3.04 8.94 -8.91
C ASP A 12 4.09 9.05 -7.78
N TRP A 13 3.67 8.79 -6.55
CA TRP A 13 4.55 8.85 -5.38
C TRP A 13 5.27 7.53 -5.17
N ASP A 14 4.52 6.47 -4.88
CA ASP A 14 5.06 5.19 -4.42
C ASP A 14 5.70 4.38 -5.56
N GLY A 15 6.96 4.01 -5.40
CA GLY A 15 7.70 3.28 -6.44
C GLY A 15 8.12 4.12 -7.65
N THR A 16 7.70 5.40 -7.71
CA THR A 16 8.12 6.35 -8.75
C THR A 16 9.06 7.41 -8.17
N LEU A 17 8.62 8.18 -7.17
CA LEU A 17 9.47 9.15 -6.48
C LEU A 17 10.04 8.58 -5.17
N ALA A 18 9.26 7.76 -4.47
CA ALA A 18 9.66 7.13 -3.21
C ALA A 18 10.05 5.65 -3.43
N ASN A 19 11.16 5.21 -2.81
CA ASN A 19 11.50 3.79 -2.71
C ASN A 19 10.71 3.11 -1.58
N SER A 20 9.39 3.14 -1.69
CA SER A 20 8.45 2.70 -0.64
C SER A 20 7.87 1.30 -0.89
N ILE A 21 8.05 0.69 -2.07
CA ILE A 21 7.44 -0.59 -2.44
C ILE A 21 7.74 -1.68 -1.40
N GLY A 22 9.01 -1.81 -0.98
CA GLY A 22 9.39 -2.80 0.03
C GLY A 22 8.68 -2.58 1.36
N ARG A 23 8.61 -1.32 1.81
CA ARG A 23 7.91 -0.93 3.05
C ARG A 23 6.41 -1.21 2.98
N ILE A 24 5.77 -0.95 1.84
CA ILE A 24 4.35 -1.24 1.63
C ILE A 24 4.09 -2.75 1.75
N VAL A 25 4.91 -3.56 1.06
CA VAL A 25 4.78 -5.03 1.09
C VAL A 25 4.95 -5.57 2.51
N GLU A 26 5.99 -5.14 3.21
CA GLU A 26 6.28 -5.58 4.58
C GLU A 26 5.17 -5.14 5.56
N SER A 27 4.75 -3.87 5.49
CA SER A 27 3.70 -3.33 6.36
C SER A 27 2.35 -4.01 6.13
N MET A 28 2.04 -4.37 4.88
CA MET A 28 0.81 -5.11 4.55
C MET A 28 0.85 -6.51 5.18
N HIS A 29 1.94 -7.27 5.00
CA HIS A 29 2.06 -8.61 5.60
C HIS A 29 2.01 -8.58 7.12
N MET A 30 2.63 -7.58 7.73
CA MET A 30 2.60 -7.39 9.17
C MET A 30 1.21 -7.04 9.68
N ALA A 31 0.48 -6.19 8.97
CA ALA A 31 -0.91 -5.87 9.29
C ALA A 31 -1.84 -7.06 9.13
N SER A 32 -1.66 -7.88 8.08
CA SER A 32 -2.40 -9.13 7.87
C SER A 32 -2.16 -10.10 9.03
N THR A 33 -0.90 -10.32 9.39
CA THR A 33 -0.52 -11.20 10.50
C THR A 33 -1.14 -10.75 11.82
N ARG A 34 -1.06 -9.45 12.14
CA ARG A 34 -1.63 -8.90 13.38
C ARG A 34 -3.15 -8.93 13.42
N SER A 35 -3.79 -8.77 12.26
CA SER A 35 -5.24 -8.76 12.13
C SER A 35 -5.84 -10.17 11.96
N GLY A 36 -4.99 -11.21 11.90
CA GLY A 36 -5.43 -12.60 11.76
C GLY A 36 -5.90 -12.98 10.34
N PHE A 37 -5.50 -12.22 9.32
CA PHE A 37 -5.80 -12.52 7.92
C PHE A 37 -4.68 -13.33 7.27
N ASP A 38 -5.05 -14.16 6.30
CA ASP A 38 -4.09 -14.90 5.49
C ASP A 38 -3.18 -13.94 4.70
N LEU A 39 -1.91 -14.30 4.56
CA LEU A 39 -0.96 -13.50 3.78
C LEU A 39 -1.30 -13.57 2.30
N CYS A 40 -1.42 -12.40 1.66
CA CYS A 40 -1.44 -12.32 0.21
C CYS A 40 -0.04 -12.55 -0.37
N THR A 41 0.07 -12.68 -1.69
CA THR A 41 1.39 -12.69 -2.33
C THR A 41 1.94 -11.26 -2.46
N ASP A 42 3.27 -11.11 -2.48
CA ASP A 42 3.90 -9.81 -2.77
C ASP A 42 3.40 -9.20 -4.08
N LEU A 43 3.10 -10.03 -5.08
CA LEU A 43 2.56 -9.58 -6.35
C LEU A 43 1.17 -8.96 -6.18
N ALA A 44 0.30 -9.58 -5.38
CA ALA A 44 -1.02 -9.04 -5.08
C ALA A 44 -0.92 -7.71 -4.33
N VAL A 45 -0.02 -7.60 -3.34
CA VAL A 45 0.21 -6.35 -2.61
C VAL A 45 0.78 -5.25 -3.51
N LYS A 46 1.70 -5.58 -4.42
CA LYS A 46 2.20 -4.61 -5.41
C LYS A 46 1.10 -4.15 -6.38
N GLY A 47 0.12 -5.01 -6.67
CA GLY A 47 -1.02 -4.71 -7.52
C GLY A 47 -1.99 -3.66 -6.96
N ILE A 48 -1.93 -3.35 -5.67
CA ILE A 48 -2.77 -2.31 -5.03
C ILE A 48 -2.09 -0.95 -4.87
N ILE A 49 -0.81 -0.81 -5.28
CA ILE A 49 -0.08 0.45 -5.16
C ILE A 49 -0.75 1.51 -6.06
N GLY A 50 -0.95 2.70 -5.50
CA GLY A 50 -1.71 3.79 -6.11
C GLY A 50 -3.19 3.86 -5.70
N LEU A 51 -3.72 2.82 -5.04
CA LEU A 51 -5.05 2.86 -4.44
C LEU A 51 -5.03 3.54 -3.07
N GLY A 52 -6.18 4.09 -2.67
CA GLY A 52 -6.36 4.53 -1.28
C GLY A 52 -6.31 3.34 -0.33
N LEU A 53 -5.69 3.48 0.85
CA LEU A 53 -5.47 2.35 1.77
C LEU A 53 -6.74 1.53 2.09
N PRO A 54 -7.92 2.12 2.36
CA PRO A 54 -9.14 1.34 2.58
C PRO A 54 -9.56 0.50 1.37
N GLU A 55 -9.37 1.04 0.16
CA GLU A 55 -9.66 0.35 -1.10
C GLU A 55 -8.66 -0.79 -1.32
N ALA A 56 -7.36 -0.50 -1.17
CA ALA A 56 -6.29 -1.49 -1.27
C ALA A 56 -6.53 -2.71 -0.37
N ILE A 57 -6.88 -2.48 0.90
CA ILE A 57 -7.15 -3.57 1.85
C ILE A 57 -8.37 -4.38 1.41
N ARG A 58 -9.46 -3.75 0.95
CA ARG A 58 -10.65 -4.46 0.45
C ARG A 58 -10.40 -5.22 -0.86
N THR A 59 -9.48 -4.74 -1.69
CA THR A 59 -9.05 -5.48 -2.89
C THR A 59 -8.34 -6.79 -2.52
N LEU A 60 -7.51 -6.77 -1.47
CA LEU A 60 -6.79 -7.95 -0.98
C LEU A 60 -7.69 -8.87 -0.12
N TYR A 61 -8.58 -8.27 0.68
CA TYR A 61 -9.44 -8.94 1.64
C TYR A 61 -10.91 -8.54 1.44
N PRO A 62 -11.61 -9.06 0.42
CA PRO A 62 -12.96 -8.60 0.06
C PRO A 62 -14.03 -8.83 1.14
N ALA A 63 -13.79 -9.78 2.04
CA ALA A 63 -14.71 -10.14 3.12
C ALA A 63 -14.45 -9.38 4.43
N ILE A 64 -13.46 -8.48 4.47
CA ILE A 64 -13.14 -7.71 5.68
C ILE A 64 -14.33 -6.84 6.10
N SER A 65 -14.71 -6.89 7.38
CA SER A 65 -15.72 -6.00 7.94
C SER A 65 -15.18 -4.58 8.13
N ASP A 66 -16.07 -3.61 8.32
CA ASP A 66 -15.65 -2.21 8.55
C ASP A 66 -14.83 -2.05 9.84
N ALA A 67 -15.14 -2.82 10.89
CA ALA A 67 -14.40 -2.78 12.15
C ALA A 67 -12.99 -3.37 11.99
N GLU A 68 -12.87 -4.50 11.30
CA GLU A 68 -11.57 -5.11 10.99
C GLU A 68 -10.74 -4.23 10.08
N LEU A 69 -11.36 -3.55 9.11
CA LEU A 69 -10.69 -2.62 8.22
C LEU A 69 -10.06 -1.44 8.97
N VAL A 70 -10.74 -0.91 9.99
CA VAL A 70 -10.18 0.14 10.85
C VAL A 70 -8.95 -0.37 11.59
N ALA A 71 -9.05 -1.52 12.26
CA ALA A 71 -7.93 -2.12 12.99
C ALA A 71 -6.76 -2.47 12.05
N PHE A 72 -7.03 -3.02 10.87
CA PHE A 72 -6.02 -3.35 9.86
C PHE A 72 -5.24 -2.10 9.44
N ARG A 73 -5.94 -0.98 9.18
CA ARG A 73 -5.31 0.29 8.81
C ARG A 73 -4.37 0.82 9.88
N GLU A 74 -4.76 0.68 11.15
CA GLU A 74 -3.92 1.06 12.29
C GLU A 74 -2.65 0.20 12.33
N HIS A 75 -2.78 -1.13 12.25
CA HIS A 75 -1.62 -2.04 12.21
C HIS A 75 -0.67 -1.75 11.03
N TYR A 76 -1.23 -1.43 9.86
CA TYR A 76 -0.45 -1.04 8.69
C TYR A 76 0.32 0.26 8.96
N ALA A 77 -0.36 1.31 9.46
CA ALA A 77 0.24 2.62 9.69
C ALA A 77 1.35 2.55 10.75
N ASP A 78 1.11 1.84 11.85
CA ASP A 78 2.08 1.62 12.92
C ASP A 78 3.38 1.00 12.37
N HIS A 79 3.25 -0.03 11.55
CA HIS A 79 4.40 -0.71 10.97
C HIS A 79 5.10 0.13 9.90
N TYR A 80 4.33 0.82 9.06
CA TYR A 80 4.87 1.64 7.98
C TYR A 80 5.73 2.81 8.50
N ILE A 81 5.29 3.45 9.60
CA ILE A 81 6.02 4.53 10.26
C ILE A 81 7.27 3.98 10.97
N ALA A 82 7.20 2.80 11.58
CA ALA A 82 8.34 2.20 12.25
C ALA A 82 9.50 1.78 11.31
N LEU A 83 9.22 1.63 10.01
CA LEU A 83 10.20 1.33 8.95
C LEU A 83 10.85 2.57 8.33
N GLU A 84 10.53 3.77 8.81
CA GLU A 84 11.18 5.04 8.43
C GLU A 84 12.50 5.25 9.19
#